data_AF-L8LP74-F1
#
_entry.id   AF-L8LP74-F1
#
_cell.length_a   1.000
_cell.length_b   1.000
_cell.length_c   1.000
_cell.angle_alpha   90.00
_cell.angle_beta   90.00
_cell.angle_gamma   90.00
#
_symmetry.space_group_name_H-M   'P 1'
#
loop_
_entity.id
_entity.type
_entity.pdbx_description
1 polymer ?
#
loop_
_entity_poly.entity_id
_entity_poly.type
_entity_poly.pdbx_seq_one_letter_code
_entity_poly.pdbx_strand_id
1 'polypeptide(L)'
;MVGLHTQGSIDKFEELQQNLRDRWQTADLLEQDDHDILVIPSFSIDQEIGKNVAGFLHYEERLLFSLIRLCKPHTRLIYVTALPLSPMIIDYYLQLLPGIPFSHARRRLLLLSTDDASFKPLTQKILERPRLVQYIRRAMRRERSYIVCFNSTALEQELSIQLDIPLFACSPKLLYWGSKSGSREIFAECNIPHPDGSLQVNSVEELLLEATQLWERQPQLQRMVVKLNEGLSGEGNALLDLRAYQDLATAARKQAIASSFPKMSFQAPNENWTNFSRRICQIGAIVEAFIEGTEKRSPSVQGYISPTGTVEIISTHDQILGGPDGQVYLGCRFPAADAYRLQLQVLGLKIGQALATKGAIERYGVDFIAVRQGKNWELQAIEVNLRKGGTTHPFMTLKLLTNGNYDPHTGLFYSPQGQRKYYVASDNLCKAQYAGLLPNDLMDIIAQYHLHFDSSTKTGTVFHLMGALSEFGKIGLTSIGNSWEEAEAIYQQVEKILDQETSPTAYLKMTSTLPITWN
;
A
#
# COMPACT_ATOMS: atom_id res chain seq x y z
N MET A 1 -17.88 -20.75 -2.36
CA MET A 1 -18.68 -20.49 -3.57
C MET A 1 -18.75 -18.98 -3.74
N VAL A 2 -17.86 -18.40 -4.55
CA VAL A 2 -18.01 -17.01 -4.99
C VAL A 2 -19.09 -17.04 -6.07
N GLY A 3 -20.22 -16.40 -5.79
CA GLY A 3 -21.39 -16.46 -6.66
C GLY A 3 -21.10 -15.84 -8.03
N LEU A 4 -21.54 -16.51 -9.09
CA LEU A 4 -21.74 -15.88 -10.40
C LEU A 4 -22.65 -14.66 -10.18
N HIS A 5 -22.11 -13.45 -10.32
CA HIS A 5 -22.90 -12.23 -10.20
C HIS A 5 -24.00 -12.25 -11.27
N THR A 6 -25.26 -12.15 -10.85
CA THR A 6 -26.38 -11.98 -11.79
C THR A 6 -26.30 -10.59 -12.41
N GLN A 7 -26.83 -10.40 -13.62
CA GLN A 7 -26.87 -9.09 -14.29
C GLN A 7 -27.44 -8.00 -13.35
N GLY A 8 -28.50 -8.32 -12.58
CA GLY A 8 -29.07 -7.37 -11.62
C GLY A 8 -28.17 -6.98 -10.44
N SER A 9 -27.18 -7.80 -10.06
CA SER A 9 -26.16 -7.43 -9.05
C SER A 9 -25.18 -6.39 -9.60
N ILE A 10 -24.82 -6.52 -10.88
CA ILE A 10 -23.94 -5.58 -11.57
C ILE A 10 -24.64 -4.23 -11.74
N ASP A 11 -25.88 -4.24 -12.24
CA ASP A 11 -26.66 -3.02 -12.48
C ASP A 11 -26.86 -2.22 -11.16
N LYS A 12 -27.13 -2.92 -10.05
CA LYS A 12 -27.27 -2.28 -8.73
C LYS A 12 -25.97 -1.67 -8.22
N PHE A 13 -24.82 -2.32 -8.44
CA PHE A 13 -23.54 -1.71 -8.04
C PHE A 13 -23.26 -0.45 -8.85
N GLU A 14 -23.52 -0.48 -10.15
CA GLU A 14 -23.35 0.69 -11.02
C GLU A 14 -24.26 1.85 -10.61
N GLU A 15 -25.50 1.58 -10.21
CA GLU A 15 -26.41 2.58 -9.61
C GLU A 15 -25.80 3.22 -8.36
N LEU A 16 -25.26 2.41 -7.43
CA LEU A 16 -24.59 2.93 -6.22
C LEU A 16 -23.38 3.79 -6.59
N GLN A 17 -22.56 3.35 -7.55
CA GLN A 17 -21.42 4.12 -8.02
C GLN A 17 -21.84 5.43 -8.69
N GLN A 18 -22.95 5.46 -9.43
CA GLN A 18 -23.50 6.69 -9.99
C GLN A 18 -23.94 7.67 -8.89
N ASN A 19 -24.65 7.17 -7.87
CA ASN A 19 -25.03 7.98 -6.70
C ASN A 19 -23.81 8.58 -5.98
N LEU A 20 -22.66 7.88 -5.96
CA LEU A 20 -21.42 8.45 -5.45
C LEU A 20 -20.91 9.62 -6.30
N ARG A 21 -20.94 9.48 -7.63
CA ARG A 21 -20.51 10.53 -8.57
C ARG A 21 -21.40 11.76 -8.46
N ASP A 22 -22.71 11.59 -8.40
CA ASP A 22 -23.68 12.69 -8.33
C ASP A 22 -23.50 13.51 -7.05
N ARG A 23 -23.28 12.84 -5.92
CA ARG A 23 -22.96 13.50 -4.65
C ARG A 23 -21.64 14.28 -4.73
N TRP A 24 -20.66 13.77 -5.47
CA TRP A 24 -19.36 14.44 -5.65
C TRP A 24 -19.40 15.66 -6.56
N GLN A 25 -20.29 15.66 -7.58
CA GLN A 25 -20.47 16.84 -8.45
C GLN A 25 -20.93 18.06 -7.67
N THR A 26 -21.65 17.85 -6.56
CA THR A 26 -22.15 18.94 -5.71
C THR A 26 -21.03 19.53 -4.85
N ALA A 27 -20.16 18.70 -4.26
CA ALA A 27 -18.88 19.11 -3.68
C ALA A 27 -18.00 17.89 -3.31
N ASP A 28 -16.71 18.12 -3.06
CA ASP A 28 -15.77 17.09 -2.62
C ASP A 28 -16.18 16.49 -1.27
N LEU A 29 -16.61 15.22 -1.25
CA LEU A 29 -17.04 14.52 -0.03
C LEU A 29 -15.92 14.40 1.00
N LEU A 30 -14.65 14.45 0.59
CA LEU A 30 -13.53 14.41 1.54
C LEU A 30 -13.43 15.70 2.36
N GLU A 31 -13.96 16.80 1.84
CA GLU A 31 -13.96 18.11 2.51
C GLU A 31 -15.27 18.43 3.22
N GLN A 32 -16.34 17.71 2.88
CA GLN A 32 -17.65 17.83 3.53
C GLN A 32 -17.67 17.21 4.93
N ASP A 33 -18.56 17.74 5.77
CA ASP A 33 -18.89 17.18 7.09
C ASP A 33 -20.24 16.43 7.02
N ASP A 34 -20.61 15.76 8.11
CA ASP A 34 -21.89 15.09 8.29
C ASP A 34 -22.12 13.85 7.39
N HIS A 35 -21.05 13.06 7.22
CA HIS A 35 -21.06 11.76 6.55
C HIS A 35 -20.89 10.59 7.52
N ASP A 36 -21.36 9.42 7.10
CA ASP A 36 -21.04 8.15 7.75
C ASP A 36 -20.04 7.37 6.91
N ILE A 37 -18.89 7.06 7.50
CA ILE A 37 -17.80 6.37 6.82
C ILE A 37 -17.69 4.96 7.39
N LEU A 38 -17.87 3.95 6.54
CA LEU A 38 -17.53 2.57 6.89
C LEU A 38 -16.13 2.26 6.38
N VAL A 39 -15.20 2.04 7.30
CA VAL A 39 -13.82 1.65 6.99
C VAL A 39 -13.71 0.14 7.10
N ILE A 40 -13.49 -0.50 5.96
CA ILE A 40 -13.25 -1.94 5.82
C ILE A 40 -11.80 -2.14 5.36
N PRO A 41 -10.83 -2.26 6.28
CA PRO A 41 -9.42 -2.45 5.96
C PRO A 41 -9.11 -3.87 5.49
N SER A 42 -10.01 -4.47 4.71
CA SER A 42 -9.84 -5.80 4.10
C SER A 42 -8.71 -5.76 3.08
N PHE A 43 -7.78 -6.71 3.20
CA PHE A 43 -6.88 -7.10 2.11
C PHE A 43 -7.47 -8.34 1.43
N SER A 44 -8.34 -8.14 0.45
CA SER A 44 -8.94 -9.21 -0.35
C SER A 44 -7.98 -9.71 -1.43
N ILE A 45 -6.88 -10.33 -1.01
CA ILE A 45 -5.79 -10.83 -1.87
C ILE A 45 -5.64 -12.35 -1.70
N ASP A 46 -4.79 -12.97 -2.53
CA ASP A 46 -4.42 -14.39 -2.41
C ASP A 46 -3.90 -14.70 -0.99
N GLN A 47 -4.52 -15.69 -0.34
CA GLN A 47 -4.23 -16.06 1.04
C GLN A 47 -2.82 -16.62 1.22
N GLU A 48 -2.23 -17.21 0.17
CA GLU A 48 -0.84 -17.68 0.21
C GLU A 48 0.14 -16.51 0.37
N ILE A 49 -0.18 -15.33 -0.18
CA ILE A 49 0.60 -14.11 0.02
C ILE A 49 0.49 -13.65 1.48
N GLY A 50 -0.71 -13.67 2.06
CA GLY A 50 -0.94 -13.26 3.45
C GLY A 50 -0.12 -14.07 4.47
N LYS A 51 0.13 -15.35 4.20
CA LYS A 51 0.95 -16.23 5.06
C LYS A 51 2.43 -15.87 5.07
N ASN A 52 2.93 -15.24 4.01
CA ASN A 52 4.35 -14.85 3.91
C ASN A 52 4.65 -13.52 4.61
N VAL A 53 3.61 -12.76 5.00
CA VAL A 53 3.76 -11.44 5.61
C VAL A 53 3.60 -11.54 7.14
N ALA A 54 4.69 -11.36 7.87
CA ALA A 54 4.66 -11.27 9.33
C ALA A 54 3.74 -10.12 9.79
N GLY A 55 2.84 -10.43 10.74
CA GLY A 55 1.86 -9.48 11.25
C GLY A 55 0.75 -9.09 10.27
N PHE A 56 0.45 -9.90 9.24
CA PHE A 56 -0.52 -9.56 8.20
C PHE A 56 -1.88 -9.09 8.73
N LEU A 57 -2.45 -9.73 9.76
CA LEU A 57 -3.74 -9.32 10.33
C LEU A 57 -3.70 -7.90 10.92
N HIS A 58 -2.55 -7.45 11.41
CA HIS A 58 -2.37 -6.09 11.91
C HIS A 58 -2.29 -5.04 10.80
N TYR A 59 -2.16 -5.44 9.53
CA TYR A 59 -2.25 -4.48 8.42
C TYR A 59 -3.61 -3.79 8.37
N GLU A 60 -4.63 -4.35 9.01
CA GLU A 60 -5.89 -3.68 9.22
C GLU A 60 -5.73 -2.34 9.97
N GLU A 61 -4.70 -2.18 10.81
CA GLU A 61 -4.38 -0.92 11.51
C GLU A 61 -3.90 0.19 10.55
N ARG A 62 -3.45 -0.15 9.33
CA ARG A 62 -2.94 0.85 8.38
C ARG A 62 -4.01 1.79 7.85
N LEU A 63 -5.31 1.50 7.96
CA LEU A 63 -6.38 2.47 7.66
C LEU A 63 -6.80 3.31 8.87
N LEU A 64 -6.17 3.17 10.05
CA LEU A 64 -6.51 3.99 11.22
C LEU A 64 -6.26 5.48 10.99
N PHE A 65 -5.46 5.87 9.98
CA PHE A 65 -5.41 7.28 9.53
C PHE A 65 -6.80 7.83 9.13
N SER A 66 -7.74 6.96 8.75
CA SER A 66 -9.12 7.35 8.43
C SER A 66 -9.85 7.96 9.63
N LEU A 67 -9.42 7.66 10.87
CA LEU A 67 -9.95 8.28 12.08
C LEU A 67 -9.78 9.80 12.07
N ILE A 68 -8.84 10.33 11.29
CA ILE A 68 -8.65 11.77 11.15
C ILE A 68 -9.85 12.48 10.48
N ARG A 69 -10.72 11.73 9.78
CA ARG A 69 -12.00 12.27 9.31
C ARG A 69 -12.92 12.71 10.46
N LEU A 70 -12.69 12.21 11.68
CA LEU A 70 -13.40 12.66 12.88
C LEU A 70 -13.02 14.09 13.30
N CYS A 71 -12.03 14.75 12.69
CA CYS A 71 -11.83 16.19 12.85
C CYS A 71 -13.04 17.00 12.36
N LYS A 72 -13.82 16.46 11.42
CA LYS A 72 -15.09 17.05 10.98
C LYS A 72 -16.18 16.73 12.04
N PRO A 73 -16.78 17.72 12.72
CA PRO A 73 -17.58 17.50 13.94
C PRO A 73 -18.80 16.58 13.81
N HIS A 74 -19.44 16.54 12.64
CA HIS A 74 -20.67 15.76 12.41
C HIS A 74 -20.42 14.40 11.74
N THR A 75 -19.20 14.16 11.27
CA THR A 75 -18.81 12.89 10.64
C THR A 75 -18.84 11.74 11.65
N ARG A 76 -19.37 10.59 11.26
CA ARG A 76 -19.37 9.36 12.08
C ARG A 76 -18.58 8.28 11.36
N LEU A 77 -17.86 7.46 12.10
CA LEU A 77 -17.01 6.43 11.54
C LEU A 77 -17.30 5.07 12.17
N ILE A 78 -17.49 4.06 11.34
CA ILE A 78 -17.53 2.65 11.73
C ILE A 78 -16.26 2.00 11.22
N TYR A 79 -15.47 1.43 12.11
CA TYR A 79 -14.23 0.72 11.78
C TYR A 79 -14.40 -0.75 12.11
N VAL A 80 -14.21 -1.62 11.13
CA VAL A 80 -14.35 -3.08 11.31
C VAL A 80 -12.99 -3.74 11.22
N THR A 81 -12.69 -4.68 12.11
CA THR A 81 -11.46 -5.48 12.10
C THR A 81 -11.73 -6.97 12.28
N ALA A 82 -10.75 -7.80 11.93
CA ALA A 82 -10.74 -9.23 12.18
C ALA A 82 -10.75 -9.50 13.68
N LEU A 83 -9.87 -8.82 14.41
CA LEU A 83 -9.67 -8.93 15.86
C LEU A 83 -9.88 -7.57 16.54
N PRO A 84 -10.32 -7.54 17.82
CA PRO A 84 -10.45 -6.29 18.56
C PRO A 84 -9.14 -5.48 18.59
N LEU A 85 -9.24 -4.18 18.32
CA LEU A 85 -8.11 -3.26 18.46
C LEU A 85 -7.91 -2.92 19.94
N SER A 86 -6.64 -2.83 20.37
CA SER A 86 -6.31 -2.34 21.71
C SER A 86 -6.88 -0.92 21.92
N PRO A 87 -7.58 -0.65 23.04
CA PRO A 87 -8.11 0.68 23.34
C PRO A 87 -7.06 1.78 23.25
N MET A 88 -5.84 1.49 23.69
CA MET A 88 -4.74 2.45 23.67
C MET A 88 -4.28 2.82 22.25
N ILE A 89 -4.33 1.88 21.30
CA ILE A 89 -4.05 2.19 19.89
C ILE A 89 -5.08 3.22 19.40
N ILE A 90 -6.35 3.04 19.76
CA ILE A 90 -7.40 3.99 19.38
C ILE A 90 -7.19 5.34 20.06
N ASP A 91 -6.90 5.35 21.36
CA ASP A 91 -6.66 6.58 22.11
C ASP A 91 -5.46 7.36 21.54
N TYR A 92 -4.38 6.67 21.15
CA TYR A 92 -3.25 7.26 20.45
C TYR A 92 -3.67 8.00 19.18
N TYR A 93 -4.42 7.36 18.28
CA TYR A 93 -4.88 8.01 17.05
C TYR A 93 -5.87 9.16 17.32
N LEU A 94 -6.74 9.04 18.31
CA LEU A 94 -7.70 10.09 18.65
C LEU A 94 -7.02 11.31 19.28
N GLN A 95 -5.90 11.13 19.99
CA GLN A 95 -5.10 12.23 20.53
C GLN A 95 -4.36 13.02 19.45
N LEU A 96 -4.06 12.40 18.30
CA LEU A 96 -3.44 13.07 17.16
C LEU A 96 -4.38 14.02 16.40
N LEU A 97 -5.69 13.97 16.67
CA LEU A 97 -6.68 14.75 15.93
C LEU A 97 -6.53 16.26 16.17
N PRO A 98 -6.22 17.07 15.15
CA PRO A 98 -6.18 18.51 15.31
C PRO A 98 -7.58 19.09 15.55
N GLY A 99 -7.68 20.06 16.46
CA GLY A 99 -8.83 20.96 16.58
C GLY A 99 -10.10 20.37 17.19
N ILE A 100 -10.08 19.13 17.69
CA ILE A 100 -11.24 18.54 18.38
C ILE A 100 -10.81 17.74 19.62
N PRO A 101 -11.56 17.84 20.76
CA PRO A 101 -11.28 16.99 21.90
C PRO A 101 -11.45 15.51 21.56
N PHE A 102 -10.52 14.66 21.99
CA PHE A 102 -10.55 13.22 21.71
C PHE A 102 -11.88 12.58 22.13
N SER A 103 -12.48 13.03 23.23
CA SER A 103 -13.76 12.53 23.76
C SER A 103 -14.94 12.76 22.80
N HIS A 104 -14.93 13.86 22.05
CA HIS A 104 -15.93 14.16 21.01
C HIS A 104 -15.76 13.27 19.78
N ALA A 105 -14.52 12.99 19.38
CA ALA A 105 -14.24 12.04 18.30
C ALA A 105 -14.64 10.61 18.70
N ARG A 106 -14.31 10.19 19.92
CA ARG A 106 -14.61 8.86 20.46
C ARG A 106 -16.10 8.53 20.42
N ARG A 107 -16.98 9.49 20.75
CA ARG A 107 -18.45 9.33 20.72
C ARG A 107 -19.02 9.05 19.33
N ARG A 108 -18.28 9.36 18.26
CA ARG A 108 -18.69 9.18 16.87
C ARG A 108 -17.95 8.03 16.18
N LEU A 109 -17.15 7.29 16.93
CA LEU A 109 -16.41 6.12 16.47
C LEU A 109 -17.04 4.83 17.00
N LEU A 110 -17.54 4.00 16.10
CA LEU A 110 -18.00 2.65 16.39
C LEU A 110 -16.95 1.64 15.91
N LEU A 111 -16.43 0.84 16.84
CA LEU A 111 -15.47 -0.22 16.54
C LEU A 111 -16.18 -1.56 16.58
N LEU A 112 -15.99 -2.39 15.55
CA LEU A 112 -16.56 -3.73 15.46
C LEU A 112 -15.47 -4.73 15.12
N SER A 113 -15.50 -5.92 15.74
CA SER A 113 -14.65 -7.05 15.38
C SER A 113 -15.48 -8.20 14.83
N THR A 114 -14.84 -9.05 14.00
CA THR A 114 -15.43 -10.33 13.59
C THR A 114 -15.02 -11.51 14.48
N ASP A 115 -14.08 -11.27 15.40
CA ASP A 115 -13.44 -12.23 16.31
C ASP A 115 -12.91 -13.47 15.58
N ASP A 116 -12.18 -13.24 14.50
CA ASP A 116 -11.77 -14.27 13.55
C ASP A 116 -10.36 -14.02 13.03
N ALA A 117 -9.41 -14.76 13.59
CA ALA A 117 -7.99 -14.70 13.25
C ALA A 117 -7.62 -15.46 11.97
N SER A 118 -8.58 -16.01 11.21
CA SER A 118 -8.24 -16.69 9.95
C SER A 118 -7.69 -15.70 8.91
N PHE A 119 -6.92 -16.20 7.94
CA PHE A 119 -6.41 -15.40 6.81
C PHE A 119 -7.48 -15.12 5.73
N LYS A 120 -8.76 -15.43 5.99
CA LYS A 120 -9.84 -15.01 5.10
C LYS A 120 -9.86 -13.48 4.98
N PRO A 121 -10.16 -12.90 3.81
CA PRO A 121 -10.40 -11.47 3.68
C PRO A 121 -11.44 -10.98 4.69
N LEU A 122 -11.21 -9.82 5.30
CA LEU A 122 -12.12 -9.25 6.31
C LEU A 122 -13.53 -9.07 5.75
N THR A 123 -13.67 -8.62 4.50
CA THR A 123 -14.97 -8.48 3.85
C THR A 123 -15.71 -9.81 3.75
N GLN A 124 -15.00 -10.92 3.48
CA GLN A 124 -15.61 -12.25 3.50
C GLN A 124 -16.08 -12.62 4.92
N LYS A 125 -15.28 -12.35 5.95
CA LYS A 125 -15.68 -12.58 7.35
C LYS A 125 -16.96 -11.81 7.71
N ILE A 126 -17.12 -10.58 7.21
CA ILE A 126 -18.32 -9.76 7.41
C ILE A 126 -19.52 -10.37 6.68
N LEU A 127 -19.37 -10.72 5.39
CA LEU A 127 -20.43 -11.30 4.57
C LEU A 127 -20.93 -12.66 5.11
N GLU A 128 -20.05 -13.46 5.70
CA GLU A 128 -20.39 -14.72 6.38
C GLU A 128 -21.18 -14.51 7.68
N ARG A 129 -21.39 -13.26 8.13
CA ARG A 129 -22.09 -12.89 9.38
C ARG A 129 -23.30 -11.98 9.09
N PRO A 130 -24.46 -12.53 8.67
CA PRO A 130 -25.64 -11.73 8.31
C PRO A 130 -26.12 -10.76 9.40
N ARG A 131 -25.99 -11.12 10.68
CA ARG A 131 -26.33 -10.24 11.81
C ARG A 131 -25.42 -9.01 11.88
N LEU A 132 -24.12 -9.17 11.58
CA LEU A 132 -23.17 -8.07 11.53
C LEU A 132 -23.47 -7.14 10.35
N VAL A 133 -23.73 -7.69 9.16
CA VAL A 133 -24.15 -6.91 7.98
C VAL A 133 -25.41 -6.09 8.30
N GLN A 134 -26.42 -6.71 8.91
CA GLN A 134 -27.65 -6.01 9.30
C GLN A 134 -27.40 -4.92 10.35
N TYR A 135 -26.50 -5.18 11.31
CA TYR A 135 -26.12 -4.20 12.33
C TYR A 135 -25.43 -2.98 11.71
N ILE A 136 -24.43 -3.20 10.84
CA ILE A 136 -23.74 -2.13 10.10
C ILE A 136 -24.76 -1.31 9.28
N ARG A 137 -25.62 -2.00 8.51
CA ARG A 137 -26.65 -1.34 7.69
C ARG A 137 -27.57 -0.44 8.51
N ARG A 138 -27.97 -0.85 9.72
CA ARG A 138 -28.84 -0.06 10.61
C ARG A 138 -28.12 1.14 11.24
N ALA A 139 -26.81 1.04 11.46
CA ALA A 139 -26.02 2.12 12.05
C ALA A 139 -25.77 3.29 11.07
N MET A 140 -25.80 3.01 9.77
CA MET A 140 -25.44 3.94 8.70
C MET A 140 -26.64 4.67 8.08
N ARG A 141 -26.47 5.96 7.75
CA ARG A 141 -27.43 6.79 7.03
C ARG A 141 -27.19 6.68 5.53
N ARG A 142 -27.94 5.81 4.85
CA ARG A 142 -27.75 5.42 3.44
C ARG A 142 -27.32 6.57 2.52
N GLU A 143 -28.09 7.65 2.47
CA GLU A 143 -27.86 8.79 1.57
C GLU A 143 -26.56 9.57 1.86
N ARG A 144 -26.05 9.47 3.08
CA ARG A 144 -24.85 10.20 3.57
C ARG A 144 -23.66 9.28 3.82
N SER A 145 -23.75 8.03 3.36
CA SER A 145 -22.77 7.00 3.65
C SER A 145 -21.88 6.68 2.46
N TYR A 146 -20.65 6.25 2.74
CA TYR A 146 -19.79 5.56 1.77
C TYR A 146 -18.84 4.59 2.47
N ILE A 147 -18.36 3.60 1.73
CA ILE A 147 -17.41 2.59 2.19
C ILE A 147 -16.01 2.96 1.69
N VAL A 148 -14.99 2.77 2.54
CA VAL A 148 -13.57 2.89 2.20
C VAL A 148 -12.87 1.56 2.50
N CYS A 149 -12.04 1.09 1.57
CA CYS A 149 -11.24 -0.11 1.71
C CYS A 149 -9.80 0.05 1.16
N PHE A 150 -8.95 -0.96 1.38
CA PHE A 150 -7.61 -1.03 0.76
C PHE A 150 -7.71 -1.32 -0.73
N ASN A 151 -8.30 -2.47 -1.06
CA ASN A 151 -8.53 -2.95 -2.41
C ASN A 151 -10.02 -3.27 -2.59
N SER A 152 -10.47 -3.20 -3.83
CA SER A 152 -11.88 -3.35 -4.20
C SER A 152 -12.02 -4.55 -5.12
N THR A 153 -12.51 -5.65 -4.57
CA THR A 153 -12.76 -6.90 -5.29
C THR A 153 -14.25 -7.21 -5.34
N ALA A 154 -14.61 -8.35 -5.92
CA ALA A 154 -15.97 -8.88 -5.89
C ALA A 154 -16.56 -8.93 -4.46
N LEU A 155 -15.73 -9.15 -3.43
CA LEU A 155 -16.18 -9.16 -2.03
C LEU A 155 -16.63 -7.77 -1.57
N GLU A 156 -15.84 -6.73 -1.83
CA GLU A 156 -16.19 -5.35 -1.45
C GLU A 156 -17.40 -4.83 -2.24
N GLN A 157 -17.53 -5.22 -3.51
CA GLN A 157 -18.72 -4.96 -4.31
C GLN A 157 -19.96 -5.64 -3.72
N GLU A 158 -19.88 -6.92 -3.34
CA GLU A 158 -21.00 -7.64 -2.72
C GLU A 158 -21.40 -6.98 -1.39
N LEU A 159 -20.44 -6.60 -0.56
CA LEU A 159 -20.73 -5.89 0.70
C LEU A 159 -21.42 -4.54 0.44
N SER A 160 -20.96 -3.78 -0.55
CA SER A 160 -21.59 -2.53 -0.98
C SER A 160 -23.06 -2.73 -1.38
N ILE A 161 -23.35 -3.78 -2.15
CA ILE A 161 -24.71 -4.15 -2.59
C ILE A 161 -25.61 -4.56 -1.41
N GLN A 162 -25.08 -5.36 -0.47
CA GLN A 162 -25.85 -5.82 0.70
C GLN A 162 -26.13 -4.71 1.71
N LEU A 163 -25.17 -3.80 1.90
CA LEU A 163 -25.35 -2.62 2.75
C LEU A 163 -26.16 -1.53 2.08
N ASP A 164 -26.21 -1.54 0.74
CA ASP A 164 -26.90 -0.54 -0.08
C ASP A 164 -26.23 0.84 0.02
N ILE A 165 -24.90 0.82 0.11
CA ILE A 165 -24.03 1.96 0.35
C ILE A 165 -22.92 1.94 -0.70
N PRO A 166 -22.62 3.06 -1.37
CA PRO A 166 -21.60 3.11 -2.39
C PRO A 166 -20.19 2.90 -1.85
N LEU A 167 -19.36 2.27 -2.67
CA LEU A 167 -17.96 2.01 -2.40
C LEU A 167 -17.09 3.10 -3.02
N PHE A 168 -16.35 3.85 -2.20
CA PHE A 168 -15.37 4.83 -2.67
C PHE A 168 -14.00 4.17 -2.88
N ALA A 169 -13.93 3.40 -3.97
CA ALA A 169 -12.73 2.73 -4.46
C ALA A 169 -12.89 2.40 -5.94
N CYS A 170 -11.80 2.00 -6.60
CA CYS A 170 -11.85 1.56 -8.00
C CYS A 170 -12.82 0.37 -8.18
N SER A 171 -13.55 0.32 -9.29
CA SER A 171 -14.46 -0.80 -9.58
C SER A 171 -13.69 -2.11 -9.76
N PRO A 172 -14.18 -3.26 -9.23
CA PRO A 172 -13.53 -4.56 -9.45
C PRO A 172 -13.38 -4.93 -10.93
N LYS A 173 -14.25 -4.40 -11.81
CA LYS A 173 -14.15 -4.57 -13.27
C LYS A 173 -12.86 -4.02 -13.87
N LEU A 174 -12.16 -3.14 -13.16
CA LEU A 174 -10.94 -2.48 -13.60
C LEU A 174 -9.67 -3.06 -12.98
N LEU A 175 -9.78 -4.14 -12.17
CA LEU A 175 -8.62 -4.78 -11.53
C LEU A 175 -7.56 -5.23 -12.54
N TYR A 176 -7.98 -5.57 -13.76
CA TYR A 176 -7.08 -5.87 -14.87
C TYR A 176 -5.98 -4.82 -15.05
N TRP A 177 -6.30 -3.53 -14.94
CA TRP A 177 -5.36 -2.43 -15.12
C TRP A 177 -4.35 -2.28 -13.97
N GLY A 178 -4.57 -2.97 -12.85
CA GLY A 178 -3.58 -3.11 -11.77
C GLY A 178 -2.77 -4.41 -11.83
N SER A 179 -3.04 -5.29 -12.80
CA SER A 179 -2.22 -6.49 -13.06
C SER A 179 -0.92 -6.11 -13.77
N LYS A 180 0.06 -7.02 -13.80
CA LYS A 180 1.32 -6.78 -14.52
C LYS A 180 1.09 -6.60 -16.03
N SER A 181 0.23 -7.42 -16.64
CA SER A 181 -0.12 -7.32 -18.06
C SER A 181 -0.88 -6.04 -18.37
N GLY A 182 -1.93 -5.73 -17.60
CA GLY A 182 -2.70 -4.49 -17.81
C GLY A 182 -1.89 -3.22 -17.57
N SER A 183 -0.92 -3.25 -16.64
CA SER A 183 0.05 -2.16 -16.45
C SER A 183 0.87 -1.92 -17.73
N ARG A 184 1.40 -2.98 -18.35
CA ARG A 184 2.19 -2.88 -19.59
C ARG A 184 1.34 -2.32 -20.73
N GLU A 185 0.11 -2.78 -20.87
CA GLU A 185 -0.81 -2.28 -21.90
C GLU A 185 -1.10 -0.78 -21.74
N ILE A 186 -1.41 -0.31 -20.54
CA ILE A 186 -1.70 1.11 -20.33
C ILE A 186 -0.44 1.98 -20.49
N PHE A 187 0.74 1.46 -20.16
CA PHE A 187 2.01 2.14 -20.44
C PHE A 187 2.22 2.30 -21.95
N ALA A 188 1.99 1.25 -22.73
CA ALA A 188 2.07 1.30 -24.19
C ALA A 188 1.04 2.27 -24.80
N GLU A 189 -0.22 2.21 -24.35
CA GLU A 189 -1.30 3.13 -24.77
C GLU A 189 -0.91 4.60 -24.54
N CYS A 190 -0.25 4.88 -23.42
CA CYS A 190 0.17 6.23 -23.02
C CYS A 190 1.56 6.63 -23.57
N ASN A 191 2.23 5.78 -24.34
CA ASN A 191 3.63 5.96 -24.76
C ASN A 191 4.59 6.25 -23.59
N ILE A 192 4.42 5.52 -22.49
CA ILE A 192 5.28 5.59 -21.30
C ILE A 192 6.38 4.55 -21.47
N PRO A 193 7.68 4.92 -21.34
CA PRO A 193 8.76 3.95 -21.37
C PRO A 193 8.58 2.88 -20.29
N HIS A 194 8.74 1.61 -20.67
CA HIS A 194 8.68 0.44 -19.79
C HIS A 194 9.54 -0.68 -20.40
N PRO A 195 9.99 -1.68 -19.62
CA PRO A 195 10.83 -2.76 -20.14
C PRO A 195 10.18 -3.52 -21.30
N ASP A 196 10.97 -3.92 -22.30
CA ASP A 196 10.52 -4.92 -23.28
C ASP A 196 10.21 -6.24 -22.56
N GLY A 197 9.19 -6.95 -23.02
CA GLY A 197 8.64 -8.11 -22.35
C GLY A 197 7.31 -8.55 -22.94
N SER A 198 6.78 -9.64 -22.41
CA SER A 198 5.53 -10.25 -22.87
C SER A 198 4.30 -9.60 -22.24
N LEU A 199 3.13 -9.91 -22.80
CA LEU A 199 1.86 -9.86 -22.06
C LEU A 199 1.70 -11.12 -21.20
N GLN A 200 0.53 -11.29 -20.59
CA GLN A 200 0.23 -12.46 -19.75
C GLN A 200 0.35 -13.77 -20.53
N VAL A 201 1.11 -14.71 -19.97
CA VAL A 201 1.16 -16.13 -20.33
C VAL A 201 0.52 -16.98 -19.24
N ASN A 202 -0.06 -18.11 -19.61
CA ASN A 202 -0.81 -18.98 -18.70
C ASN A 202 -0.23 -20.40 -18.59
N SER A 203 0.92 -20.66 -19.21
CA SER A 203 1.62 -21.94 -19.12
C SER A 203 3.14 -21.74 -19.09
N VAL A 204 3.85 -22.77 -18.63
CA VAL A 204 5.32 -22.78 -18.62
C VAL A 204 5.87 -22.80 -20.05
N GLU A 205 5.17 -23.47 -20.97
CA GLU A 205 5.51 -23.56 -22.38
C GLU A 205 5.43 -22.20 -23.07
N GLU A 206 4.38 -21.43 -22.81
CA GLU A 206 4.24 -20.05 -23.28
C GLU A 206 5.29 -19.14 -22.66
N LEU A 207 5.53 -19.24 -21.34
CA LEU A 207 6.58 -18.48 -20.67
C LEU A 207 7.96 -18.73 -21.30
N LEU A 208 8.27 -19.99 -21.59
CA LEU A 208 9.52 -20.36 -22.26
C LEU A 208 9.63 -19.76 -23.66
N LEU A 209 8.54 -19.78 -24.42
CA LEU A 209 8.48 -19.19 -25.75
C LEU A 209 8.76 -17.68 -25.69
N GLU A 210 8.03 -16.96 -24.84
CA GLU A 210 8.17 -15.51 -24.68
C GLU A 210 9.56 -15.11 -24.16
N ALA A 211 10.10 -15.84 -23.19
CA ALA A 211 11.45 -15.60 -22.67
C ALA A 211 12.51 -15.81 -23.77
N THR A 212 12.35 -16.83 -24.61
CA THR A 212 13.25 -17.10 -25.73
C THR A 212 13.18 -15.97 -26.75
N GLN A 213 11.97 -15.56 -27.15
CA GLN A 213 11.76 -14.47 -28.10
C GLN A 213 12.31 -13.14 -27.57
N LEU A 214 12.12 -12.84 -26.29
CA LEU A 214 12.70 -11.65 -25.66
C LEU A 214 14.23 -11.65 -25.77
N TRP A 215 14.87 -12.79 -25.54
CA TRP A 215 16.33 -12.89 -25.67
C TRP A 215 16.81 -12.79 -27.12
N GLU A 216 16.02 -13.28 -28.07
CA GLU A 216 16.32 -13.14 -29.50
C GLU A 216 16.23 -11.68 -29.95
N ARG A 217 15.24 -10.92 -29.47
CA ARG A 217 15.12 -9.48 -29.72
C ARG A 217 16.26 -8.68 -29.10
N GLN A 218 16.79 -9.13 -27.97
CA GLN A 218 17.88 -8.45 -27.23
C GLN A 218 18.97 -9.44 -26.79
N PRO A 219 19.87 -9.84 -27.70
CA PRO A 219 20.91 -10.84 -27.42
C PRO A 219 21.83 -10.50 -26.24
N GLN A 220 22.01 -9.22 -25.94
CA GLN A 220 22.84 -8.67 -24.87
C GLN A 220 22.19 -8.64 -23.48
N LEU A 221 20.94 -9.11 -23.35
CA LEU A 221 20.23 -9.15 -22.06
C LEU A 221 21.02 -9.95 -21.03
N GLN A 222 21.38 -9.31 -19.92
CA GLN A 222 22.08 -9.98 -18.81
C GLN A 222 21.11 -10.77 -17.94
N ARG A 223 19.90 -10.24 -17.74
CA ARG A 223 18.88 -10.81 -16.87
C ARG A 223 17.48 -10.56 -17.40
N MET A 224 16.58 -11.48 -17.07
CA MET A 224 15.14 -11.29 -17.19
C MET A 224 14.50 -11.37 -15.81
N VAL A 225 13.31 -10.82 -15.68
CA VAL A 225 12.46 -11.03 -14.51
C VAL A 225 11.15 -11.65 -14.96
N VAL A 226 10.81 -12.78 -14.35
CA VAL A 226 9.49 -13.40 -14.46
C VAL A 226 8.66 -12.89 -13.30
N LYS A 227 7.45 -12.40 -13.57
CA LYS A 227 6.54 -11.85 -12.56
C LYS A 227 5.19 -12.54 -12.65
N LEU A 228 4.70 -13.08 -11.54
CA LEU A 228 3.30 -13.51 -11.46
C LEU A 228 2.39 -12.30 -11.70
N ASN A 229 1.33 -12.47 -12.48
CA ASN A 229 0.51 -11.35 -12.95
C ASN A 229 -0.23 -10.64 -11.80
N GLU A 230 -0.50 -11.39 -10.72
CA GLU A 230 -1.03 -10.91 -9.46
C GLU A 230 -0.01 -11.19 -8.35
N GLY A 231 0.67 -10.15 -7.86
CA GLY A 231 1.68 -10.27 -6.80
C GLY A 231 1.87 -8.96 -6.06
N LEU A 232 2.35 -9.03 -4.81
CA LEU A 232 2.57 -7.87 -3.95
C LEU A 232 4.03 -7.78 -3.50
N SER A 233 4.51 -6.55 -3.32
CA SER A 233 5.79 -6.24 -2.65
C SER A 233 7.02 -6.98 -3.21
N GLY A 234 6.99 -7.37 -4.48
CA GLY A 234 8.06 -8.11 -5.15
C GLY A 234 8.09 -9.63 -4.89
N GLU A 235 7.22 -10.17 -4.02
CA GLU A 235 7.23 -11.61 -3.66
C GLU A 235 6.92 -12.54 -4.84
N GLY A 236 6.16 -12.06 -5.83
CA GLY A 236 5.84 -12.79 -7.05
C GLY A 236 6.89 -12.68 -8.16
N ASN A 237 8.09 -12.15 -7.88
CA ASN A 237 9.15 -11.98 -8.86
C ASN A 237 10.19 -13.12 -8.76
N ALA A 238 10.71 -13.54 -9.90
CA ALA A 238 11.82 -14.48 -10.01
C ALA A 238 12.82 -13.95 -11.06
N LEU A 239 14.10 -13.80 -10.67
CA LEU A 239 15.13 -13.34 -11.60
C LEU A 239 15.78 -14.52 -12.33
N LEU A 240 15.89 -14.39 -13.65
CA LEU A 240 16.57 -15.33 -14.53
C LEU A 240 17.90 -14.70 -14.99
N ASP A 241 19.02 -15.33 -14.64
CA ASP A 241 20.35 -14.88 -15.04
C ASP A 241 20.78 -15.51 -16.37
N LEU A 242 21.12 -14.65 -17.34
CA LEU A 242 21.53 -15.04 -18.69
C LEU A 242 23.03 -14.82 -18.92
N ARG A 243 23.78 -14.27 -17.96
CA ARG A 243 25.20 -13.92 -18.12
C ARG A 243 26.07 -15.15 -18.42
N ALA A 244 25.75 -16.29 -17.79
CA ALA A 244 26.43 -17.55 -18.03
C ALA A 244 26.20 -18.14 -19.43
N TYR A 245 25.29 -17.56 -20.22
CA TYR A 245 24.79 -18.13 -21.47
C TYR A 245 24.90 -17.19 -22.68
N GLN A 246 25.59 -16.05 -22.54
CA GLN A 246 25.67 -15.03 -23.59
C GLN A 246 26.24 -15.55 -24.93
N ASP A 247 27.21 -16.47 -24.86
CA ASP A 247 27.89 -17.03 -26.04
C ASP A 247 27.14 -18.23 -26.66
N LEU A 248 25.96 -18.60 -26.14
CA LEU A 248 25.19 -19.70 -26.70
C LEU A 248 24.61 -19.35 -28.07
N ALA A 249 24.76 -20.28 -29.01
CA ALA A 249 24.06 -20.26 -30.28
C ALA A 249 22.54 -20.21 -30.07
N THR A 250 21.82 -19.50 -30.95
CA THR A 250 20.36 -19.27 -30.86
C THR A 250 19.57 -20.56 -30.63
N ALA A 251 19.92 -21.64 -31.35
CA ALA A 251 19.27 -22.94 -31.22
C ALA A 251 19.36 -23.57 -29.81
N ALA A 252 20.37 -23.20 -29.01
CA ALA A 252 20.58 -23.72 -27.66
C ALA A 252 19.92 -22.85 -26.57
N ARG A 253 19.52 -21.60 -26.89
CA ARG A 253 18.99 -20.63 -25.91
C ARG A 253 17.72 -21.11 -25.23
N LYS A 254 16.77 -21.67 -25.99
CA LYS A 254 15.52 -22.21 -25.46
C LYS A 254 15.78 -23.29 -24.39
N GLN A 255 16.65 -24.25 -24.68
CA GLN A 255 16.99 -25.31 -23.72
C GLN A 255 17.70 -24.74 -22.48
N ALA A 256 18.55 -23.74 -22.65
CA ALA A 256 19.25 -23.08 -21.54
C ALA A 256 18.26 -22.36 -20.60
N ILE A 257 17.30 -21.62 -21.14
CA ILE A 257 16.23 -20.96 -20.36
C ILE A 257 15.42 -22.01 -19.59
N ALA A 258 14.93 -23.05 -20.28
CA ALA A 258 14.13 -24.10 -19.66
C ALA A 258 14.86 -24.77 -18.48
N SER A 259 16.16 -25.02 -18.64
CA SER A 259 17.01 -25.63 -17.60
C SER A 259 17.34 -24.68 -16.44
N SER A 260 17.08 -23.38 -16.61
CA SER A 260 17.38 -22.32 -15.64
C SER A 260 16.17 -21.91 -14.81
N PHE A 261 14.94 -22.15 -15.28
CA PHE A 261 13.72 -21.88 -14.52
C PHE A 261 13.72 -22.47 -13.09
N PRO A 262 14.16 -23.72 -12.85
CA PRO A 262 14.26 -24.25 -11.49
C PRO A 262 15.25 -23.54 -10.57
N LYS A 263 16.15 -22.73 -11.14
CA LYS A 263 17.30 -22.08 -10.47
C LYS A 263 17.17 -20.56 -10.41
N MET A 264 16.03 -20.00 -10.81
CA MET A 264 15.79 -18.57 -10.72
C MET A 264 15.92 -18.07 -9.28
N SER A 265 16.29 -16.81 -9.11
CA SER A 265 16.30 -16.18 -7.78
C SER A 265 14.88 -15.74 -7.42
N PHE A 266 14.18 -16.57 -6.65
CA PHE A 266 12.83 -16.28 -6.14
C PHE A 266 12.93 -15.33 -4.95
N GLN A 267 12.13 -14.27 -4.95
CA GLN A 267 12.26 -13.19 -3.97
C GLN A 267 11.53 -13.46 -2.64
N ALA A 268 10.52 -14.34 -2.64
CA ALA A 268 9.83 -14.74 -1.42
C ALA A 268 10.57 -15.91 -0.72
N PRO A 269 10.76 -15.88 0.62
CA PRO A 269 11.59 -16.85 1.35
C PRO A 269 11.25 -18.34 1.15
N ASN A 270 9.98 -18.65 0.88
CA ASN A 270 9.47 -20.02 0.73
C ASN A 270 9.06 -20.35 -0.71
N GLU A 271 9.36 -19.46 -1.66
CA GLU A 271 9.02 -19.65 -3.07
C GLU A 271 10.14 -20.40 -3.80
N ASN A 272 9.75 -21.34 -4.65
CA ASN A 272 10.62 -22.17 -5.47
C ASN A 272 9.92 -22.47 -6.81
N TRP A 273 10.55 -23.20 -7.71
CA TRP A 273 9.95 -23.44 -9.02
C TRP A 273 8.66 -24.28 -8.97
N THR A 274 8.51 -25.18 -7.99
CA THR A 274 7.36 -26.07 -7.91
C THR A 274 6.09 -25.32 -7.54
N ASN A 275 6.14 -24.45 -6.53
CA ASN A 275 4.99 -23.61 -6.19
C ASN A 275 4.81 -22.45 -7.19
N PHE A 276 5.89 -21.86 -7.68
CA PHE A 276 5.83 -20.75 -8.62
C PHE A 276 5.20 -21.16 -9.96
N SER A 277 5.64 -22.28 -10.54
CA SER A 277 5.14 -22.74 -11.84
C SER A 277 3.66 -23.15 -11.80
N ARG A 278 3.20 -23.73 -10.68
CA ARG A 278 1.78 -24.01 -10.45
C ARG A 278 0.92 -22.74 -10.49
N ARG A 279 1.44 -21.61 -9.97
CA ARG A 279 0.73 -20.32 -9.96
C ARG A 279 0.65 -19.69 -11.35
N ILE A 280 1.59 -19.95 -12.25
CA ILE A 280 1.52 -19.48 -13.64
C ILE A 280 0.20 -19.94 -14.29
N CYS A 281 -0.21 -21.19 -14.08
CA CYS A 281 -1.47 -21.69 -14.64
C CYS A 281 -2.73 -21.13 -13.94
N GLN A 282 -2.59 -20.55 -12.75
CA GLN A 282 -3.71 -20.07 -11.93
C GLN A 282 -3.96 -18.57 -12.11
N ILE A 283 -2.89 -17.79 -12.09
CA ILE A 283 -2.93 -16.32 -12.10
C ILE A 283 -2.15 -15.71 -13.26
N GLY A 284 -1.48 -16.52 -14.08
CA GLY A 284 -0.65 -16.05 -15.18
C GLY A 284 0.69 -15.48 -14.72
N ALA A 285 1.56 -15.24 -15.70
CA ALA A 285 2.84 -14.56 -15.50
C ALA A 285 3.18 -13.67 -16.69
N ILE A 286 4.18 -12.81 -16.51
CA ILE A 286 4.87 -12.10 -17.60
C ILE A 286 6.36 -12.36 -17.49
N VAL A 287 7.09 -12.18 -18.60
CA VAL A 287 8.56 -12.08 -18.59
C VAL A 287 8.97 -10.77 -19.23
N GLU A 288 9.90 -10.06 -18.60
CA GLU A 288 10.42 -8.80 -19.12
C GLU A 288 11.93 -8.65 -18.87
N ALA A 289 12.53 -7.74 -19.62
CA ALA A 289 13.91 -7.35 -19.49
C ALA A 289 14.15 -6.80 -18.08
N PHE A 290 15.17 -7.31 -17.41
CA PHE A 290 15.61 -6.71 -16.15
C PHE A 290 16.37 -5.42 -16.47
N ILE A 291 15.95 -4.30 -15.89
CA ILE A 291 16.62 -3.02 -16.09
C ILE A 291 17.96 -3.02 -15.32
N GLU A 292 19.04 -3.05 -16.08
CA GLU A 292 20.41 -2.90 -15.59
C GLU A 292 20.78 -1.43 -15.33
N GLY A 293 21.75 -1.20 -14.45
CA GLY A 293 22.25 0.14 -14.14
C GLY A 293 23.13 0.15 -12.89
N THR A 294 24.24 0.89 -12.93
CA THR A 294 25.16 1.04 -11.80
C THR A 294 24.59 1.93 -10.70
N GLU A 295 23.97 3.05 -11.09
CA GLU A 295 23.19 3.92 -10.20
C GLU A 295 21.71 3.80 -10.59
N LYS A 296 20.97 3.03 -9.80
CA LYS A 296 19.55 2.72 -10.00
C LYS A 296 18.75 3.04 -8.74
N ARG A 297 17.54 3.56 -8.92
CA ARG A 297 16.57 3.84 -7.86
C ARG A 297 15.19 3.32 -8.27
N SER A 298 14.31 3.16 -7.30
CA SER A 298 12.94 2.67 -7.53
C SER A 298 11.93 3.71 -7.05
N PRO A 299 11.73 4.81 -7.80
CA PRO A 299 10.75 5.80 -7.41
C PRO A 299 9.32 5.36 -7.72
N SER A 300 8.35 6.04 -7.09
CA SER A 300 6.94 5.92 -7.43
C SER A 300 6.23 7.26 -7.42
N VAL A 301 5.07 7.29 -8.05
CA VAL A 301 4.14 8.42 -8.02
C VAL A 301 2.78 7.90 -7.56
N GLN A 302 2.09 8.71 -6.77
CA GLN A 302 0.75 8.45 -6.33
C GLN A 302 -0.17 9.54 -6.86
N GLY A 303 -1.26 9.11 -7.50
CA GLY A 303 -2.31 9.99 -7.95
C GLY A 303 -3.66 9.67 -7.32
N TYR A 304 -4.56 10.63 -7.47
CA TYR A 304 -5.94 10.57 -7.05
C TYR A 304 -6.84 10.87 -8.25
N ILE A 305 -7.84 10.02 -8.46
CA ILE A 305 -8.89 10.21 -9.45
C ILE A 305 -10.19 10.45 -8.69
N SER A 306 -10.74 11.65 -8.80
CA SER A 306 -12.05 11.95 -8.21
C SER A 306 -13.16 11.10 -8.85
N PRO A 307 -14.32 10.90 -8.19
CA PRO A 307 -15.47 10.25 -8.82
C PRO A 307 -15.96 10.92 -10.12
N THR A 308 -15.66 12.21 -10.32
CA THR A 308 -15.96 12.93 -11.57
C THR A 308 -14.89 12.75 -12.65
N GLY A 309 -13.79 12.04 -12.37
CA GLY A 309 -12.73 11.74 -13.34
C GLY A 309 -11.58 12.76 -13.38
N THR A 310 -11.60 13.78 -12.52
CA THR A 310 -10.46 14.71 -12.37
C THR A 310 -9.27 13.96 -11.76
N VAL A 311 -8.09 14.12 -12.35
CA VAL A 311 -6.86 13.42 -11.97
C VAL A 311 -5.87 14.42 -11.38
N GLU A 312 -5.35 14.11 -10.20
CA GLU A 312 -4.35 14.91 -9.50
C GLU A 312 -3.18 14.05 -9.02
N ILE A 313 -1.97 14.57 -9.13
CA ILE A 313 -0.81 13.95 -8.47
C ILE A 313 -0.73 14.47 -7.04
N ILE A 314 -0.62 13.55 -6.10
CA ILE A 314 -0.65 13.88 -4.66
C ILE A 314 0.71 13.68 -3.99
N SER A 315 1.55 12.77 -4.51
CA SER A 315 2.91 12.60 -3.98
C SER A 315 3.82 11.81 -4.92
N THR A 316 5.12 11.96 -4.73
CA THR A 316 6.17 11.14 -5.34
C THR A 316 7.09 10.61 -4.26
N HIS A 317 7.65 9.42 -4.45
CA HIS A 317 8.48 8.75 -3.47
C HIS A 317 9.72 8.13 -4.08
N ASP A 318 10.76 7.99 -3.28
CA ASP A 318 11.80 7.00 -3.50
C ASP A 318 11.57 5.80 -2.59
N GLN A 319 11.41 4.60 -3.17
CA GLN A 319 11.23 3.39 -2.38
C GLN A 319 12.55 2.96 -1.72
N ILE A 320 12.46 2.51 -0.48
CA ILE A 320 13.55 1.85 0.25
C ILE A 320 13.36 0.35 0.02
N LEU A 321 14.27 -0.25 -0.74
CA LEU A 321 14.21 -1.68 -1.08
C LEU A 321 15.30 -2.46 -0.35
N GLY A 322 15.01 -3.73 -0.07
CA GLY A 322 15.94 -4.70 0.49
C GLY A 322 15.64 -6.12 0.00
N GLY A 323 15.95 -7.11 0.82
CA GLY A 323 15.94 -8.52 0.43
C GLY A 323 17.15 -8.92 -0.42
N PRO A 324 17.25 -10.19 -0.84
CA PRO A 324 18.45 -10.75 -1.48
C PRO A 324 18.92 -9.99 -2.73
N ASP A 325 17.98 -9.55 -3.57
CA ASP A 325 18.26 -8.84 -4.83
C ASP A 325 17.74 -7.40 -4.85
N GLY A 326 17.41 -6.82 -3.68
CA GLY A 326 16.91 -5.44 -3.58
C GLY A 326 15.54 -5.23 -4.23
N GLN A 327 14.65 -6.23 -4.16
CA GLN A 327 13.31 -6.21 -4.77
C GLN A 327 12.18 -6.08 -3.74
N VAL A 328 12.47 -6.22 -2.44
CA VAL A 328 11.44 -6.24 -1.39
C VAL A 328 11.25 -4.83 -0.85
N TYR A 329 10.00 -4.34 -0.85
CA TYR A 329 9.66 -3.03 -0.31
C TYR A 329 9.78 -3.00 1.22
N LEU A 330 10.65 -2.12 1.73
CA LEU A 330 10.84 -1.90 3.17
C LEU A 330 10.13 -0.62 3.64
N GLY A 331 10.14 0.42 2.81
CA GLY A 331 9.61 1.72 3.17
C GLY A 331 9.75 2.72 2.03
N CYS A 332 9.56 3.99 2.32
CA CYS A 332 9.69 5.06 1.34
C CYS A 332 10.21 6.35 1.95
N ARG A 333 10.73 7.18 1.05
CA ARG A 333 11.20 8.54 1.26
C ARG A 333 10.28 9.47 0.47
N PHE A 334 9.78 10.54 1.09
CA PHE A 334 9.01 11.59 0.43
C PHE A 334 9.67 12.97 0.58
N PRO A 335 9.73 13.79 -0.49
CA PRO A 335 9.29 13.53 -1.87
C PRO A 335 10.21 12.54 -2.62
N ALA A 336 10.01 12.31 -3.92
CA ALA A 336 11.08 11.70 -4.73
C ALA A 336 12.22 12.71 -4.96
N ALA A 337 13.41 12.22 -5.32
CA ALA A 337 14.56 13.09 -5.63
C ALA A 337 14.26 14.16 -6.69
N ASP A 338 14.83 15.35 -6.49
CA ASP A 338 14.67 16.53 -7.35
C ASP A 338 14.97 16.24 -8.83
N ALA A 339 15.90 15.33 -9.11
CA ALA A 339 16.36 15.00 -10.46
C ALA A 339 15.28 14.40 -11.38
N TYR A 340 14.23 13.78 -10.81
CA TYR A 340 13.19 13.12 -11.60
C TYR A 340 11.77 13.29 -11.06
N ARG A 341 11.56 13.90 -9.88
CA ARG A 341 10.21 13.99 -9.28
C ARG A 341 9.17 14.62 -10.18
N LEU A 342 9.52 15.68 -10.93
CA LEU A 342 8.58 16.35 -11.83
C LEU A 342 8.26 15.48 -13.05
N GLN A 343 9.25 14.75 -13.55
CA GLN A 343 9.05 13.81 -14.65
C GLN A 343 8.12 12.66 -14.23
N LEU A 344 8.26 12.15 -12.99
CA LEU A 344 7.33 11.17 -12.42
C LEU A 344 5.89 11.70 -12.39
N GLN A 345 5.69 12.96 -12.00
CA GLN A 345 4.36 13.58 -12.01
C GLN A 345 3.76 13.60 -13.42
N VAL A 346 4.55 14.01 -14.42
CA VAL A 346 4.09 14.07 -15.81
C VAL A 346 3.68 12.69 -16.32
N LEU A 347 4.50 11.66 -16.08
CA LEU A 347 4.20 10.29 -16.50
C LEU A 347 3.00 9.71 -15.74
N GLY A 348 2.96 9.92 -14.42
CA GLY A 348 1.86 9.50 -13.56
C GLY A 348 0.52 10.15 -13.93
N LEU A 349 0.53 11.42 -14.36
CA LEU A 349 -0.68 12.15 -14.75
C LEU A 349 -1.28 11.56 -16.03
N LYS A 350 -0.44 11.26 -17.03
CA LYS A 350 -0.88 10.60 -18.28
C LYS A 350 -1.56 9.25 -18.00
N ILE A 351 -0.93 8.43 -17.16
CA ILE A 351 -1.49 7.12 -16.77
C ILE A 351 -2.82 7.31 -16.03
N GLY A 352 -2.87 8.26 -15.09
CA GLY A 352 -4.10 8.57 -14.36
C GLY A 352 -5.25 9.02 -15.25
N GLN A 353 -4.97 9.84 -16.27
CA GLN A 353 -5.96 10.27 -17.27
C GLN A 353 -6.49 9.09 -18.10
N ALA A 354 -5.61 8.17 -18.50
CA ALA A 354 -6.03 6.95 -19.19
C ALA A 354 -6.89 6.07 -18.28
N LEU A 355 -6.50 5.87 -17.02
CA LEU A 355 -7.29 5.14 -16.02
C LEU A 355 -8.65 5.78 -15.76
N ALA A 356 -8.70 7.11 -15.64
CA ALA A 356 -9.94 7.87 -15.44
C ALA A 356 -10.90 7.70 -16.62
N THR A 357 -10.38 7.69 -17.85
CA THR A 357 -11.18 7.43 -19.07
C THR A 357 -11.84 6.05 -19.04
N LYS A 358 -11.19 5.06 -18.41
CA LYS A 358 -11.73 3.72 -18.18
C LYS A 358 -12.68 3.64 -16.99
N GLY A 359 -12.89 4.74 -16.28
CA GLY A 359 -13.81 4.85 -15.14
C GLY A 359 -13.20 4.57 -13.78
N ALA A 360 -11.86 4.45 -13.68
CA ALA A 360 -11.17 4.29 -12.39
C ALA A 360 -11.40 5.51 -11.51
N ILE A 361 -11.49 5.30 -10.19
CA ILE A 361 -11.64 6.35 -9.19
C ILE A 361 -10.76 6.02 -7.98
N GLU A 362 -10.57 7.01 -7.13
CA GLU A 362 -9.73 6.99 -5.93
C GLU A 362 -8.23 6.86 -6.28
N ARG A 363 -7.45 6.10 -5.51
CA ARG A 363 -6.00 6.15 -5.57
C ARG A 363 -5.44 5.17 -6.61
N TYR A 364 -4.41 5.64 -7.28
CA TYR A 364 -3.50 4.79 -8.04
C TYR A 364 -2.05 5.12 -7.68
N GLY A 365 -1.20 4.11 -7.68
CA GLY A 365 0.26 4.26 -7.64
C GLY A 365 0.86 3.79 -8.95
N VAL A 366 1.97 4.39 -9.37
CA VAL A 366 2.78 3.87 -10.47
C VAL A 366 4.23 3.80 -10.01
N ASP A 367 4.82 2.61 -10.12
CA ASP A 367 6.20 2.36 -9.75
C ASP A 367 7.08 2.43 -10.99
N PHE A 368 8.27 2.98 -10.81
CA PHE A 368 9.27 3.19 -11.84
C PHE A 368 10.61 2.64 -11.40
N ILE A 369 11.46 2.34 -12.37
CA ILE A 369 12.90 2.28 -12.19
C ILE A 369 13.51 3.53 -12.81
N ALA A 370 14.37 4.19 -12.05
CA ALA A 370 15.18 5.30 -12.50
C ALA A 370 16.63 4.84 -12.63
N VAL A 371 17.19 4.89 -13.84
CA VAL A 371 18.61 4.60 -14.11
C VAL A 371 19.32 5.86 -14.51
N ARG A 372 20.48 6.10 -13.90
CA ARG A 372 21.30 7.26 -14.28
C ARG A 372 22.04 7.00 -15.59
N GLN A 373 21.84 7.90 -16.56
CA GLN A 373 22.58 7.97 -17.82
C GLN A 373 23.35 9.28 -17.89
N GLY A 374 24.62 9.25 -17.48
CA GLY A 374 25.46 10.45 -17.38
C GLY A 374 24.90 11.46 -16.37
N LYS A 375 24.37 12.59 -16.87
CA LYS A 375 23.73 13.63 -16.03
C LYS A 375 22.21 13.48 -15.92
N ASN A 376 21.60 12.65 -16.76
CA ASN A 376 20.15 12.49 -16.83
C ASN A 376 19.71 11.19 -16.14
N TRP A 377 18.42 11.09 -15.88
CA TRP A 377 17.78 9.88 -15.37
C TRP A 377 16.77 9.39 -16.41
N GLU A 378 16.89 8.12 -16.76
CA GLU A 378 15.89 7.42 -17.58
C GLU A 378 14.90 6.73 -16.66
N LEU A 379 13.61 7.00 -16.87
CA LEU A 379 12.52 6.42 -16.10
C LEU A 379 11.81 5.37 -16.94
N GLN A 380 11.62 4.19 -16.38
CA GLN A 380 10.82 3.13 -16.97
C GLN A 380 9.74 2.68 -15.98
N ALA A 381 8.48 2.73 -16.38
CA ALA A 381 7.35 2.28 -15.58
C ALA A 381 7.34 0.75 -15.47
N ILE A 382 6.94 0.25 -14.31
CA ILE A 382 7.03 -1.18 -13.95
C ILE A 382 5.68 -1.76 -13.59
N GLU A 383 4.89 -1.05 -12.78
CA GLU A 383 3.58 -1.53 -12.34
C GLU A 383 2.64 -0.38 -11.96
N VAL A 384 1.35 -0.59 -12.19
CA VAL A 384 0.25 0.23 -11.67
C VAL A 384 -0.37 -0.49 -10.48
N ASN A 385 -0.59 0.26 -9.40
CA ASN A 385 -1.27 -0.21 -8.20
C ASN A 385 -2.62 0.52 -8.06
N LEU A 386 -3.72 -0.11 -8.46
CA LEU A 386 -5.10 0.45 -8.36
C LEU A 386 -5.75 0.21 -7.00
N ARG A 387 -5.06 0.67 -5.95
CA ARG A 387 -5.45 0.48 -4.55
C ARG A 387 -4.67 1.41 -3.64
N LYS A 388 -5.06 1.46 -2.37
CA LYS A 388 -4.23 2.07 -1.32
C LYS A 388 -2.95 1.24 -1.12
N GLY A 389 -1.81 1.91 -1.07
CA GLY A 389 -0.48 1.29 -1.01
C GLY A 389 0.34 1.69 0.22
N GLY A 390 1.58 1.18 0.30
CA GLY A 390 2.58 1.52 1.35
C GLY A 390 2.74 3.04 1.57
N THR A 391 2.62 3.80 0.49
CA THR A 391 2.81 5.26 0.47
C THR A 391 1.53 6.04 0.80
N THR A 392 0.36 5.39 0.86
CA THR A 392 -0.93 6.08 1.10
C THR A 392 -1.07 6.57 2.53
N HIS A 393 -0.85 5.68 3.52
CA HIS A 393 -0.95 6.04 4.93
C HIS A 393 0.02 7.18 5.31
N PRO A 394 1.34 7.09 5.00
CA PRO A 394 2.28 8.15 5.35
C PRO A 394 1.92 9.53 4.78
N PHE A 395 1.50 9.59 3.52
CA PHE A 395 1.08 10.85 2.90
C PHE A 395 -0.20 11.41 3.53
N MET A 396 -1.19 10.56 3.80
CA MET A 396 -2.42 10.99 4.47
C MET A 396 -2.16 11.51 5.88
N THR A 397 -1.30 10.82 6.64
CA THR A 397 -0.85 11.24 7.97
C THR A 397 -0.15 12.61 7.89
N LEU A 398 0.78 12.80 6.95
CA LEU A 398 1.43 14.10 6.72
C LEU A 398 0.38 15.18 6.44
N LYS A 399 -0.49 14.97 5.44
CA LYS A 399 -1.48 15.97 4.99
C LYS A 399 -2.34 16.45 6.15
N LEU A 400 -2.84 15.52 6.94
CA LEU A 400 -3.86 15.82 7.93
C LEU A 400 -3.29 16.39 9.24
N LEU A 401 -2.13 15.91 9.70
CA LEU A 401 -1.51 16.45 10.93
C LEU A 401 -0.88 17.83 10.74
N THR A 402 -0.42 18.11 9.52
CA THR A 402 0.18 19.41 9.16
C THR A 402 -0.83 20.41 8.61
N ASN A 403 -2.00 19.94 8.15
CA ASN A 403 -2.96 20.71 7.35
C ASN A 403 -2.31 21.38 6.11
N GLY A 404 -1.26 20.76 5.58
CA GLY A 404 -0.49 21.29 4.47
C GLY A 404 -1.02 20.87 3.09
N ASN A 405 -0.35 21.36 2.05
CA ASN A 405 -0.72 21.13 0.66
C ASN A 405 0.49 20.70 -0.18
N TYR A 406 0.22 19.85 -1.16
CA TYR A 406 1.17 19.46 -2.19
C TYR A 406 1.15 20.50 -3.32
N ASP A 407 2.31 20.99 -3.71
CA ASP A 407 2.48 21.91 -4.83
C ASP A 407 2.89 21.13 -6.09
N PRO A 408 2.02 21.03 -7.11
CA PRO A 408 2.30 20.27 -8.32
C PRO A 408 3.44 20.87 -9.16
N HIS A 409 3.71 22.18 -9.05
CA HIS A 409 4.76 22.84 -9.81
C HIS A 409 6.16 22.47 -9.31
N THR A 410 6.32 22.36 -7.99
CA THR A 410 7.61 22.02 -7.39
C THR A 410 7.71 20.53 -7.04
N GLY A 411 6.59 19.83 -6.89
CA GLY A 411 6.51 18.45 -6.41
C GLY A 411 6.84 18.32 -4.92
N LEU A 412 6.70 19.42 -4.17
CA LEU A 412 7.00 19.51 -2.74
C LEU A 412 5.71 19.66 -1.92
N PHE A 413 5.79 19.35 -0.63
CA PHE A 413 4.69 19.55 0.30
C PHE A 413 5.03 20.67 1.30
N TYR A 414 4.05 21.54 1.56
CA TYR A 414 4.21 22.71 2.40
C TYR A 414 3.16 22.72 3.51
N SER A 415 3.57 23.00 4.75
CA SER A 415 2.64 23.35 5.81
C SER A 415 1.95 24.69 5.52
N PRO A 416 0.86 25.05 6.24
CA PRO A 416 0.22 26.36 6.11
C PRO A 416 1.17 27.55 6.33
N GLN A 417 2.25 27.35 7.08
CA GLN A 417 3.28 28.35 7.34
C GLN A 417 4.33 28.45 6.22
N GLY A 418 4.16 27.71 5.12
CA GLY A 418 5.12 27.68 4.00
C GLY A 418 6.37 26.85 4.27
N GLN A 419 6.41 26.08 5.37
CA GLN A 419 7.54 25.21 5.68
C GLN A 419 7.44 23.91 4.88
N ARG A 420 8.53 23.54 4.18
CA ARG A 420 8.62 22.25 3.48
C ARG A 420 8.57 21.11 4.48
N LYS A 421 7.89 20.03 4.11
CA LYS A 421 7.84 18.80 4.90
C LYS A 421 8.32 17.59 4.10
N TYR A 422 9.04 16.74 4.79
CA TYR A 422 9.67 15.53 4.31
C TYR A 422 9.29 14.38 5.23
N TYR A 423 9.32 13.14 4.74
CA TYR A 423 9.23 12.00 5.64
C TYR A 423 10.02 10.78 5.17
N VAL A 424 10.39 9.97 6.16
CA VAL A 424 10.78 8.57 5.99
C VAL A 424 9.69 7.72 6.63
N ALA A 425 9.19 6.72 5.90
CA ALA A 425 8.14 5.85 6.40
C ALA A 425 8.45 4.38 6.12
N SER A 426 8.08 3.51 7.06
CA SER A 426 8.30 2.08 6.98
C SER A 426 7.11 1.35 7.59
N ASP A 427 6.72 0.24 6.97
CA ASP A 427 5.81 -0.75 7.57
C ASP A 427 6.61 -1.95 8.15
N ASN A 428 7.94 -1.93 8.00
CA ASN A 428 8.82 -3.07 8.20
C ASN A 428 10.03 -2.74 9.08
N LEU A 429 9.88 -1.82 10.04
CA LEU A 429 10.85 -1.77 11.14
C LEU A 429 10.60 -3.01 12.00
N CYS A 430 11.38 -4.06 11.71
CA CYS A 430 11.12 -5.40 12.20
C CYS A 430 12.43 -6.04 12.68
N LYS A 431 12.57 -6.26 13.99
CA LYS A 431 13.72 -6.95 14.59
C LYS A 431 13.23 -7.94 15.63
N ALA A 432 13.84 -9.14 15.65
CA ALA A 432 13.46 -10.20 16.58
C ALA A 432 13.52 -9.75 18.05
N GLN A 433 14.46 -8.86 18.40
CA GLN A 433 14.61 -8.32 19.75
C GLN A 433 13.47 -7.39 20.19
N TYR A 434 12.65 -6.88 19.26
CA TYR A 434 11.49 -6.06 19.61
C TYR A 434 10.28 -6.90 20.02
N ALA A 435 10.27 -8.19 19.69
CA ALA A 435 9.20 -9.10 20.07
C ALA A 435 9.11 -9.18 21.60
N GLY A 436 7.89 -9.15 22.12
CA GLY A 436 7.57 -9.07 23.54
C GLY A 436 7.19 -7.67 24.01
N LEU A 437 7.61 -6.59 23.34
CA LEU A 437 7.17 -5.24 23.69
C LEU A 437 5.65 -5.11 23.52
N LEU A 438 4.97 -4.79 24.62
CA LEU A 438 3.55 -4.50 24.59
C LEU A 438 3.32 -3.09 24.04
N PRO A 439 2.11 -2.81 23.53
CA PRO A 439 1.75 -1.44 23.18
C PRO A 439 1.94 -0.44 24.33
N ASN A 440 1.87 -0.86 25.60
CA ASN A 440 2.04 0.04 26.76
C ASN A 440 3.51 0.43 26.89
N ASP A 441 4.40 -0.56 26.79
CA ASP A 441 5.85 -0.34 26.82
C ASP A 441 6.27 0.63 25.71
N LEU A 442 5.70 0.47 24.51
CA LEU A 442 5.93 1.39 23.41
C LEU A 442 5.51 2.83 23.77
N MET A 443 4.35 3.03 24.40
CA MET A 443 3.92 4.38 24.81
C MET A 443 4.83 4.98 25.87
N ASP A 444 5.29 4.19 26.84
CA ASP A 444 6.24 4.63 27.86
C ASP A 444 7.58 5.05 27.22
N ILE A 445 8.09 4.26 26.27
CA ILE A 445 9.29 4.59 25.49
C ILE A 445 9.08 5.89 24.70
N ILE A 446 7.95 6.03 24.01
CA ILE A 446 7.63 7.24 23.23
C ILE A 446 7.59 8.47 24.14
N ALA A 447 7.00 8.35 25.34
CA ALA A 447 6.88 9.43 26.30
C ALA A 447 8.25 9.81 26.90
N GLN A 448 9.00 8.81 27.37
CA GLN A 448 10.31 8.98 28.01
C GLN A 448 11.35 9.62 27.08
N TYR A 449 11.36 9.21 25.81
CA TYR A 449 12.36 9.68 24.83
C TYR A 449 11.82 10.73 23.86
N HIS A 450 10.59 11.22 24.08
CA HIS A 450 9.92 12.24 23.27
C HIS A 450 9.91 11.91 21.76
N LEU A 451 9.58 10.65 21.41
CA LEU A 451 9.57 10.18 20.02
C LEU A 451 8.29 10.55 19.25
N HIS A 452 7.32 11.16 19.93
CA HIS A 452 6.00 11.49 19.38
C HIS A 452 6.07 12.62 18.35
N PHE A 453 5.02 12.72 17.55
CA PHE A 453 4.79 13.86 16.68
C PHE A 453 4.42 15.11 17.49
N ASP A 454 5.16 16.20 17.28
CA ASP A 454 4.92 17.50 17.88
C ASP A 454 4.03 18.37 16.97
N SER A 455 2.83 18.67 17.45
CA SER A 455 1.83 19.45 16.72
C SER A 455 2.21 20.92 16.51
N SER A 456 3.19 21.46 17.27
CA SER A 456 3.65 22.85 17.17
C SER A 456 4.65 23.03 16.03
N THR A 457 5.67 22.15 15.97
CA THR A 457 6.70 22.14 14.93
C THR A 457 6.27 21.37 13.69
N LYS A 458 5.23 20.53 13.82
CA LYS A 458 4.75 19.61 12.78
C LYS A 458 5.84 18.63 12.34
N THR A 459 6.64 18.13 13.28
CA THR A 459 7.70 17.13 13.06
C THR A 459 7.62 16.03 14.12
N GLY A 460 8.40 14.96 13.96
CA GLY A 460 8.41 13.79 14.86
C GLY A 460 7.78 12.55 14.22
N THR A 461 7.54 11.51 15.02
CA THR A 461 7.10 10.21 14.49
C THR A 461 5.66 9.89 14.84
N VAL A 462 4.95 9.35 13.84
CA VAL A 462 3.63 8.73 14.00
C VAL A 462 3.77 7.22 13.81
N PHE A 463 3.21 6.44 14.74
CA PHE A 463 3.32 4.99 14.78
C PHE A 463 2.03 4.31 14.30
N HIS A 464 2.20 3.18 13.61
CA HIS A 464 1.13 2.33 13.10
C HIS A 464 1.55 0.86 13.16
N LEU A 465 0.63 -0.08 12.90
CA LEU A 465 0.90 -1.52 13.11
C LEU A 465 1.37 -1.84 14.54
N MET A 466 0.92 -1.09 15.54
CA MET A 466 1.38 -1.24 16.92
C MET A 466 0.98 -2.59 17.51
N GLY A 467 -0.13 -3.19 17.03
CA GLY A 467 -0.52 -4.53 17.46
C GLY A 467 0.44 -5.63 16.99
N ALA A 468 1.23 -5.40 15.93
CA ALA A 468 2.20 -6.38 15.43
C ALA A 468 3.50 -6.43 16.25
N LEU A 469 3.72 -5.45 17.13
CA LEU A 469 5.00 -5.28 17.83
C LEU A 469 5.29 -6.46 18.76
N SER A 470 4.32 -6.84 19.59
CA SER A 470 4.53 -7.85 20.64
C SER A 470 4.81 -9.24 20.05
N GLU A 471 4.04 -9.68 19.06
CA GLU A 471 4.20 -11.03 18.48
C GLU A 471 5.34 -11.11 17.45
N PHE A 472 5.48 -10.08 16.59
CA PHE A 472 6.36 -10.16 15.43
C PHE A 472 7.61 -9.28 15.55
N GLY A 473 7.73 -8.45 16.59
CA GLY A 473 8.77 -7.45 16.70
C GLY A 473 8.71 -6.42 15.57
N LYS A 474 7.51 -6.19 15.01
CA LYS A 474 7.26 -5.38 13.81
C LYS A 474 6.44 -4.16 14.15
N ILE A 475 6.90 -2.99 13.72
CA ILE A 475 6.20 -1.73 13.88
C ILE A 475 6.26 -0.89 12.60
N GLY A 476 5.19 -0.17 12.35
CA GLY A 476 5.10 0.84 11.31
C GLY A 476 5.35 2.24 11.88
N LEU A 477 6.03 3.08 11.12
CA LEU A 477 6.26 4.48 11.48
C LEU A 477 6.31 5.41 10.28
N THR A 478 5.96 6.68 10.50
CA THR A 478 6.14 7.81 9.60
C THR A 478 6.83 8.93 10.36
N SER A 479 8.12 9.14 10.07
CA SER A 479 8.96 10.18 10.70
C SER A 479 9.00 11.42 9.81
N ILE A 480 8.44 12.53 10.31
CA ILE A 480 8.23 13.79 9.56
C ILE A 480 9.26 14.83 10.00
N GLY A 481 9.94 15.46 9.04
CA GLY A 481 10.92 16.53 9.28
C GLY A 481 10.72 17.74 8.35
N ASN A 482 11.47 18.81 8.57
CA ASN A 482 11.53 20.01 7.73
C ASN A 482 12.59 19.92 6.62
N SER A 483 13.41 18.87 6.66
CA SER A 483 14.41 18.50 5.67
C SER A 483 14.50 16.99 5.57
N TRP A 484 15.21 16.50 4.54
CA TRP A 484 15.52 15.08 4.41
C TRP A 484 16.33 14.55 5.58
N GLU A 485 17.36 15.30 5.93
CA GLU A 485 18.31 14.96 6.99
C GLU A 485 17.61 14.87 8.33
N GLU A 486 16.68 15.79 8.61
CA GLU A 486 15.89 15.78 9.85
C GLU A 486 14.91 14.58 9.88
N ALA A 487 14.19 14.30 8.79
CA ALA A 487 13.25 13.17 8.75
C ALA A 487 13.98 11.82 8.95
N GLU A 488 15.14 11.66 8.31
CA GLU A 488 15.99 10.48 8.46
C GLU A 488 16.59 10.39 9.88
N ALA A 489 17.04 11.51 10.46
CA ALA A 489 17.54 11.54 11.84
C ALA A 489 16.47 11.15 12.87
N ILE A 490 15.23 11.62 12.69
CA ILE A 490 14.09 11.24 13.54
C ILE A 490 13.82 9.73 13.43
N TYR A 491 13.82 9.18 12.21
CA TYR A 491 13.65 7.74 12.00
C TYR A 491 14.74 6.92 12.71
N GLN A 492 16.01 7.29 12.50
CA GLN A 492 17.16 6.63 13.09
C GLN A 492 17.18 6.73 14.61
N GLN A 493 16.68 7.84 15.17
CA GLN A 493 16.52 7.99 16.61
C GLN A 493 15.52 6.97 17.18
N VAL A 494 14.37 6.77 16.53
CA VAL A 494 13.38 5.77 16.96
C VAL A 494 14.00 4.37 16.95
N GLU A 495 14.65 3.97 15.85
CA GLU A 495 15.30 2.67 15.74
C GLU A 495 16.38 2.47 16.82
N LYS A 496 17.23 3.49 17.03
CA LYS A 496 18.27 3.46 18.06
C LYS A 496 17.70 3.29 19.47
N ILE A 497 16.62 4.01 19.81
CA ILE A 497 16.00 3.92 21.14
C ILE A 497 15.34 2.56 21.33
N LEU A 498 14.63 2.04 20.33
CA LEU A 498 14.05 0.69 20.41
C LEU A 498 15.14 -0.38 20.58
N ASP A 499 16.26 -0.27 19.87
CA ASP A 499 17.42 -1.16 20.05
C ASP A 499 18.01 -1.09 21.47
N GLN A 500 18.03 0.11 22.07
CA GLN A 500 18.53 0.30 23.43
C GLN A 500 17.59 -0.30 24.47
N GLU A 501 16.29 0.00 24.41
CA GLU A 501 15.26 -0.45 25.35
C GLU A 501 15.02 -1.96 25.31
N THR A 502 15.34 -2.60 24.18
CA THR A 502 15.23 -4.05 24.01
C THR A 502 16.56 -4.78 24.17
N SER A 503 17.63 -4.06 24.52
CA SER A 503 18.93 -4.67 24.80
C SER A 503 18.87 -5.51 26.09
N PRO A 504 19.63 -6.61 26.20
CA PRO A 504 19.61 -7.48 27.38
C PRO A 504 19.91 -6.76 28.71
N THR A 505 20.59 -5.60 28.67
CA THR A 505 20.92 -4.78 29.84
C THR A 505 19.82 -3.82 30.26
N ALA A 506 18.85 -3.49 29.39
CA ALA A 506 17.74 -2.60 29.70
C ALA A 506 16.73 -3.24 30.67
N TYR A 507 16.46 -4.55 30.52
CA TYR A 507 15.59 -5.32 31.41
C TYR A 507 16.00 -5.26 32.90
N LEU A 508 17.28 -5.02 33.19
CA LEU A 508 17.82 -4.91 34.56
C LEU A 508 17.55 -3.54 35.20
N LYS A 509 17.10 -2.54 34.43
CA LYS A 509 16.88 -1.17 34.89
C LYS A 509 15.41 -0.81 35.07
N MET A 510 14.46 -1.69 34.76
CA MET A 510 13.03 -1.43 34.96
C MET A 510 12.69 -1.35 36.45
N THR A 511 12.57 -0.12 36.97
CA THR A 511 11.97 0.13 38.28
C THR A 511 10.46 0.14 38.15
N SER A 512 9.79 -0.82 38.81
CA SER A 512 8.32 -0.91 38.85
C SER A 512 7.70 0.40 39.37
N THR A 513 6.96 1.10 38.51
CA THR A 513 6.10 2.24 38.88
C THR A 513 4.64 1.99 38.50
N LEU A 514 4.29 0.74 38.17
CA LEU A 514 2.92 0.40 37.76
C LEU A 514 1.98 0.45 38.98
N PRO A 515 0.88 1.23 38.91
CA PRO A 515 -0.16 1.13 39.92
C PRO A 515 -0.79 -0.27 39.86
N ILE A 516 -0.88 -0.94 41.01
CA ILE A 516 -1.63 -2.19 41.18
C ILE A 516 -3.12 -1.84 41.26
N THR A 517 -3.70 -1.35 40.16
CA THR A 517 -5.14 -1.13 40.09
C THR A 517 -5.72 -2.06 39.05
N TRP A 518 -6.48 -3.04 39.53
CA TRP A 518 -7.40 -3.85 38.76
C TRP A 518 -8.73 -3.10 38.75
N ASN A 519 -9.12 -2.50 37.63
CA ASN A 519 -10.47 -1.98 37.41
C ASN A 519 -11.01 -2.48 36.07
#